data_AF-A0A834DYR0-F1
#
_entry.id   AF-A0A834DYR0-F1
#
_cell.length_a   1.000
_cell.length_b   1.000
_cell.length_c   1.000
_cell.angle_alpha   90.00
_cell.angle_beta   90.00
_cell.angle_gamma   90.00
#
_symmetry.space_group_name_H-M   'P 1'
#
loop_
_entity.id
_entity.type
_entity.pdbx_description
1 polymer ?
#
loop_
_entity_poly.entity_id
_entity_poly.type
_entity_poly.pdbx_seq_one_letter_code
_entity_poly.pdbx_strand_id
1 'polypeptide(L)'
;MMYIDDCLRATLEVMEAPAEALSLRTYNVNAMSFSPEEVAQEVLKHIPGFQITYNVDSVRQDIADSWPLNFDDSNARKDWGWKHDFDLPELVMTMLSFHGSDSRVAQAN
;
A
#
# COMPACT_ATOMS: atom_id res chain seq x y z
N MET A 1 -3.99 -1.34 -2.10
CA MET A 1 -2.87 -1.16 -1.16
C MET A 1 -2.16 0.16 -1.45
N MET A 2 -1.55 0.78 -0.43
CA MET A 2 -0.92 2.10 -0.54
C MET A 2 0.13 2.26 0.57
N TYR A 3 1.28 2.86 0.26
CA TYR A 3 2.26 3.22 1.28
C TYR A 3 1.81 4.48 2.06
N ILE A 4 2.26 4.62 3.31
CA ILE A 4 1.74 5.66 4.22
C ILE A 4 2.00 7.07 3.69
N ASP A 5 3.15 7.32 3.07
CA ASP A 5 3.50 8.65 2.53
C ASP A 5 2.51 9.09 1.44
N ASP A 6 2.12 8.16 0.55
CA ASP A 6 1.10 8.39 -0.47
C ASP A 6 -0.27 8.66 0.15
N CYS A 7 -0.64 7.95 1.21
CA CYS A 7 -1.93 8.14 1.89
C CYS A 7 -2.03 9.53 2.56
N LEU A 8 -0.96 9.94 3.25
CA LEU A 8 -0.89 11.26 3.89
C LEU A 8 -0.90 12.37 2.86
N ARG A 9 -0.13 12.22 1.78
CA ARG A 9 -0.07 13.18 0.68
C ARG A 9 -1.43 13.30 -0.03
N ALA A 10 -2.09 12.19 -0.36
CA ALA A 10 -3.44 12.19 -0.92
C ALA A 10 -4.44 12.96 -0.04
N THR A 11 -4.36 12.74 1.28
CA THR A 11 -5.24 13.39 2.26
C THR A 11 -5.02 14.90 2.30
N LEU A 12 -3.78 15.35 2.22
CA LEU A 12 -3.46 16.78 2.18
C LEU A 12 -3.88 17.39 0.84
N GLU A 13 -3.50 16.77 -0.28
CA GLU A 13 -3.77 17.26 -1.64
C GLU A 13 -5.27 17.45 -1.92
N VAL A 14 -6.13 16.52 -1.50
CA VAL A 14 -7.58 16.67 -1.69
C VAL A 14 -8.19 17.80 -0.83
N MET A 15 -7.60 18.10 0.32
CA MET A 15 -8.03 19.19 1.20
C MET A 15 -7.56 20.56 0.72
N GLU A 16 -6.43 20.61 0.01
CA GLU A 16 -5.90 21.82 -0.63
C GLU A 16 -6.50 22.08 -2.01
N ALA A 17 -7.12 21.07 -2.63
CA ALA A 17 -7.75 21.19 -3.94
C ALA A 17 -8.87 22.25 -3.95
N PRO A 18 -8.95 23.09 -5.00
CA PRO A 18 -10.04 24.05 -5.15
C PRO A 18 -11.41 23.34 -5.16
N ALA A 19 -12.37 23.85 -4.39
CA ALA A 19 -13.67 23.20 -4.21
C ALA A 19 -14.46 23.04 -5.53
N GLU A 20 -14.23 23.93 -6.49
CA GLU A 20 -14.80 23.93 -7.84
C GLU A 20 -14.18 22.87 -8.78
N ALA A 21 -12.96 22.40 -8.49
CA ALA A 21 -12.32 21.33 -9.24
C ALA A 21 -12.86 19.95 -8.85
N LEU A 22 -13.38 19.84 -7.62
CA LEU A 22 -13.91 18.58 -7.08
C LEU A 22 -15.35 18.32 -7.55
N SER A 23 -15.52 17.38 -8.48
CA SER A 23 -16.84 16.93 -8.94
C SER A 23 -17.59 16.06 -7.93
N LEU A 24 -16.87 15.43 -6.99
CA LEU A 24 -17.39 14.55 -5.94
C LEU A 24 -16.93 15.03 -4.55
N ARG A 25 -17.46 14.41 -3.49
CA ARG A 25 -17.03 14.62 -2.10
C ARG A 25 -16.56 13.33 -1.41
N THR A 26 -16.50 12.25 -2.18
CA THR A 26 -15.93 10.97 -1.76
C THR A 26 -15.25 10.38 -2.99
N TYR A 27 -13.96 10.08 -2.84
CA TYR A 27 -13.12 9.58 -3.93
C TYR A 27 -12.52 8.24 -3.51
N ASN A 28 -12.48 7.30 -4.44
CA ASN A 28 -11.51 6.23 -4.38
C ASN A 28 -10.12 6.80 -4.61
N VAL A 29 -9.14 6.29 -3.88
CA VAL A 29 -7.73 6.65 -4.05
C VAL A 29 -6.94 5.35 -4.05
N ASN A 30 -6.16 5.10 -5.10
CA ASN A 30 -5.45 3.85 -5.27
C ASN A 30 -3.97 4.06 -5.62
N ALA A 31 -3.13 3.11 -5.21
CA ALA A 31 -1.74 3.03 -5.62
C ALA A 31 -1.46 1.71 -6.36
N MET A 32 -1.60 0.59 -5.64
CA MET A 32 -1.29 -0.74 -6.16
C MET A 32 -2.23 -1.80 -5.59
N SER A 33 -2.41 -2.90 -6.30
CA SER A 33 -3.10 -4.10 -5.80
C SER A 33 -2.16 -5.29 -5.96
N PHE A 34 -2.00 -6.08 -4.91
CA PHE A 34 -1.16 -7.26 -4.93
C PHE A 34 -1.70 -8.33 -3.98
N SER A 35 -1.41 -9.58 -4.30
CA SER A 35 -1.64 -10.78 -3.51
C SER A 35 -0.47 -11.04 -2.54
N PRO A 36 -0.67 -11.90 -1.52
CA PRO A 36 0.41 -12.35 -0.65
C PRO A 36 1.59 -12.96 -1.40
N GLU A 37 1.35 -13.65 -2.53
CA GLU A 37 2.42 -14.25 -3.33
C GLU A 37 3.25 -13.18 -4.06
N GLU A 38 2.62 -12.17 -4.65
CA GLU A 38 3.32 -11.09 -5.37
C GLU A 38 4.25 -10.30 -4.45
N VAL A 39 3.80 -9.96 -3.23
CA VAL A 39 4.68 -9.29 -2.26
C VAL A 39 5.80 -10.21 -1.75
N ALA A 40 5.53 -11.51 -1.59
CA ALA A 40 6.55 -12.48 -1.21
C ALA A 40 7.65 -12.61 -2.28
N GLN A 41 7.26 -12.62 -3.56
CA GLN A 41 8.19 -12.63 -4.69
C GLN A 41 9.05 -11.37 -4.72
N GLU A 42 8.49 -10.20 -4.43
CA GLU A 42 9.27 -8.95 -4.37
C GLU A 42 10.26 -8.98 -3.20
N VAL A 43 9.83 -9.41 -2.01
CA VAL A 43 10.71 -9.54 -0.83
C VAL A 43 11.86 -10.52 -1.09
N LEU A 44 11.60 -11.63 -1.79
CA LEU A 44 12.61 -12.65 -2.11
C LEU A 44 13.78 -12.08 -2.95
N LYS A 45 13.53 -11.06 -3.79
CA LYS A 45 14.59 -10.37 -4.56
C LYS A 45 15.62 -9.68 -3.65
N HIS A 46 15.21 -9.30 -2.44
CA HIS A 46 16.07 -8.64 -1.45
C HIS A 46 16.56 -9.60 -0.37
N ILE A 47 15.79 -10.64 -0.04
CA ILE A 47 16.08 -11.62 1.00
C ILE A 47 15.95 -13.03 0.42
N PRO A 48 17.01 -13.61 -0.18
CA PRO A 48 16.94 -14.90 -0.88
C PRO A 48 16.53 -16.11 -0.02
N GLY A 49 16.58 -15.98 1.31
CA GLY A 49 16.15 -17.02 2.26
C GLY A 49 14.72 -16.86 2.77
N PHE A 50 13.97 -15.85 2.30
CA PHE A 50 12.60 -15.62 2.73
C PHE A 50 11.70 -16.80 2.32
N GLN A 51 10.83 -17.22 3.24
CA GLN A 51 9.84 -18.27 3.01
C GLN A 51 8.47 -17.78 3.45
N ILE A 52 7.44 -18.16 2.71
CA ILE A 52 6.04 -17.85 3.02
C ILE A 52 5.27 -19.15 3.27
N THR A 53 4.40 -19.12 4.27
CA THR A 53 3.44 -20.19 4.55
C THR A 53 2.05 -19.58 4.72
N TYR A 54 1.01 -20.33 4.34
CA TYR A 54 -0.37 -19.85 4.39
C TYR A 54 -1.15 -20.63 5.43
N ASN A 55 -1.38 -20.00 6.58
CA ASN A 55 -2.32 -20.49 7.58
C ASN A 55 -3.56 -19.59 7.54
N VAL A 56 -4.54 -19.97 6.71
CA VAL A 56 -5.67 -19.10 6.39
C VAL A 56 -6.62 -19.00 7.58
N ASP A 57 -6.80 -17.79 8.09
CA ASP A 57 -7.88 -17.47 9.01
C ASP A 57 -9.16 -17.26 8.21
N SER A 58 -10.10 -18.20 8.33
CA SER A 58 -11.39 -18.17 7.60
C SER A 58 -12.16 -16.86 7.77
N VAL A 59 -12.16 -16.26 8.97
CA VAL A 59 -12.92 -15.02 9.21
C VAL A 59 -12.29 -13.85 8.45
N ARG A 60 -10.96 -13.76 8.44
CA ARG A 60 -10.26 -12.69 7.71
C ARG A 60 -10.29 -12.89 6.20
N GLN A 61 -10.24 -14.15 5.75
CA GLN A 61 -10.35 -14.47 4.33
C GLN A 61 -11.72 -14.08 3.78
N ASP A 62 -12.81 -14.42 4.47
CA ASP A 62 -14.17 -14.03 4.07
C ASP A 62 -14.32 -12.49 3.98
N ILE A 63 -13.68 -11.75 4.89
CA ILE A 63 -13.66 -10.28 4.84
C ILE A 63 -12.87 -9.79 3.62
N ALA A 64 -11.68 -10.34 3.38
CA ALA A 64 -10.85 -9.96 2.24
C ALA A 64 -11.55 -10.26 0.90
N ASP A 65 -12.19 -11.41 0.78
CA ASP A 65 -12.94 -11.83 -0.42
C ASP A 65 -14.17 -10.96 -0.69
N SER A 66 -14.70 -10.29 0.35
CA SER A 66 -15.80 -9.34 0.21
C SER A 66 -15.38 -7.96 -0.32
N TRP A 67 -14.09 -7.64 -0.28
CA TRP A 67 -13.56 -6.34 -0.68
C TRP A 67 -13.20 -6.32 -2.18
N PRO A 68 -13.25 -5.14 -2.84
CA PRO A 68 -12.84 -5.04 -4.22
C PRO A 68 -11.33 -5.27 -4.37
N LEU A 69 -10.94 -6.02 -5.40
CA LEU A 69 -9.52 -6.28 -5.71
C LEU A 69 -8.78 -5.04 -6.22
N ASN A 70 -9.51 -4.14 -6.88
CA ASN A 70 -8.97 -2.91 -7.44
C ASN A 70 -9.99 -1.77 -7.31
N PHE A 71 -9.49 -0.56 -7.10
CA PHE A 71 -10.30 0.65 -7.02
C PHE A 71 -10.06 1.51 -8.26
N ASP A 72 -11.13 1.87 -8.97
CA ASP A 72 -11.07 2.92 -9.98
C ASP A 72 -11.00 4.28 -9.28
N ASP A 73 -9.83 4.92 -9.38
CA ASP A 73 -9.52 6.23 -8.83
C ASP A 73 -9.44 7.33 -9.90
N SER A 74 -9.97 7.08 -11.11
CA SER A 74 -9.93 8.02 -12.25
C SER A 74 -10.42 9.43 -11.93
N ASN A 75 -11.47 9.56 -11.12
CA ASN A 75 -11.99 10.86 -10.68
C ASN A 75 -11.00 11.61 -9.77
N ALA A 76 -10.26 10.92 -8.90
CA ALA A 76 -9.26 11.57 -8.05
C ALA A 76 -8.08 12.10 -8.90
N ARG A 77 -7.64 11.29 -9.87
CA ARG A 77 -6.58 11.66 -10.82
C ARG A 77 -6.97 12.86 -11.68
N LYS A 78 -8.25 12.91 -12.08
CA LYS A 78 -8.79 13.97 -12.93
C LYS A 78 -9.03 15.28 -12.18
N ASP A 79 -9.69 15.21 -11.03
CA ASP A 79 -10.22 16.40 -10.36
C ASP A 79 -9.15 17.17 -9.58
N TRP A 80 -8.25 16.46 -8.90
CA TRP A 80 -7.21 17.07 -8.07
C TRP A 80 -5.80 16.54 -8.35
N GLY A 81 -5.64 15.78 -9.44
CA GLY A 81 -4.31 15.39 -9.92
C GLY A 81 -3.66 14.25 -9.15
N TRP A 82 -4.44 13.43 -8.42
CA TRP A 82 -3.90 12.31 -7.65
C TRP A 82 -2.94 11.44 -8.48
N LYS A 83 -1.78 11.17 -7.92
CA LYS A 83 -0.81 10.19 -8.44
C LYS A 83 -0.04 9.63 -7.27
N HIS A 84 0.11 8.31 -7.20
CA HIS A 84 0.97 7.65 -6.22
C HIS A 84 2.45 7.77 -6.63
N ASP A 85 3.34 7.81 -5.65
CA ASP A 85 4.78 7.83 -5.85
C ASP A 85 5.42 6.47 -5.59
N PHE A 86 4.75 5.61 -4.80
CA PHE A 86 5.26 4.28 -4.48
C PHE A 86 4.50 3.21 -5.26
N ASP A 87 5.27 2.38 -5.96
CA ASP A 87 4.79 1.11 -6.46
C ASP A 87 5.40 -0.05 -5.62
N LEU A 88 5.19 -1.32 -5.99
CA LEU A 88 5.46 -2.46 -5.10
C LEU A 88 6.96 -2.61 -4.73
N PRO A 89 7.93 -2.54 -5.67
CA PRO A 89 9.36 -2.57 -5.37
C PRO A 89 9.80 -1.37 -4.51
N GLU A 90 9.34 -0.15 -4.78
CA GLU A 90 9.69 1.02 -3.95
C GLU A 90 9.16 0.85 -2.53
N LEU A 91 7.93 0.36 -2.37
CA LEU A 91 7.35 0.06 -1.06
C LEU A 91 8.19 -0.98 -0.31
N VAL A 92 8.51 -2.12 -0.94
CA VAL A 92 9.28 -3.20 -0.30
C VAL A 92 10.68 -2.72 0.06
N MET A 93 11.38 -2.06 -0.86
CA MET A 93 12.71 -1.52 -0.62
C MET A 93 12.71 -0.49 0.54
N THR A 94 11.73 0.41 0.54
CA THR A 94 11.59 1.44 1.58
C THR A 94 11.34 0.81 2.95
N MET A 95 10.40 -0.14 3.03
CA MET A 95 10.10 -0.86 4.28
C MET A 95 11.32 -1.62 4.83
N LEU A 96 12.08 -2.30 3.95
CA LEU A 96 13.28 -3.03 4.36
C LEU A 96 14.40 -2.11 4.82
N SER A 97 14.49 -0.88 4.30
CA SER A 97 15.52 0.09 4.69
C SER A 97 15.46 0.48 6.17
N PHE A 98 14.26 0.46 6.78
CA PHE A 98 14.07 0.75 8.20
C PHE A 98 14.45 -0.41 9.13
N HIS A 99 14.74 -1.60 8.60
CA HIS A 99 15.01 -2.80 9.37
C HIS A 99 16.49 -3.25 9.33
N GLY A 100 17.41 -2.40 8.87
CA GLY A 100 18.84 -2.68 8.73
C GLY A 100 19.71 -2.27 9.94
N SER A 101 20.32 -3.27 10.59
CA SER A 101 21.48 -3.22 11.51
C SER A 101 21.28 -3.00 13.02
N ASP A 102 20.15 -2.51 13.53
CA ASP A 102 19.96 -2.32 14.99
C ASP A 102 18.85 -3.17 15.64
N SER A 103 18.07 -3.90 14.84
CA SER A 103 16.95 -4.71 15.34
C SER A 103 17.35 -6.06 15.97
N ARG A 104 18.65 -6.38 16.09
CA ARG A 104 19.14 -7.62 16.71
C ARG A 104 19.31 -7.59 18.23
N VAL A 105 19.07 -6.46 18.90
CA VAL A 105 19.33 -6.34 20.36
C VAL A 105 18.07 -6.60 21.22
N ALA A 106 16.89 -6.65 20.63
CA ALA A 106 15.65 -6.63 21.42
C ALA A 106 14.97 -8.00 21.62
N GLN A 107 15.68 -9.13 21.67
CA GLN A 107 15.14 -10.39 22.26
C GLN A 107 16.26 -11.26 22.87
N ALA A 108 16.88 -10.75 23.93
CA ALA A 108 17.53 -11.57 24.95
C ALA A 108 17.35 -10.86 26.29
N ASN A 109 16.25 -11.19 26.99
CA ASN A 109 16.07 -11.10 28.44
C ASN A 109 14.81 -11.89 28.81
#